data_AF-A0AAU2YMD4-F1
#
_entry.id   AF-A0AAU2YMD4-F1
#
_cell.length_a   1.000
_cell.length_b   1.000
_cell.length_c   1.000
_cell.angle_alpha   90.00
_cell.angle_beta   90.00
_cell.angle_gamma   90.00
#
_symmetry.space_group_name_H-M   'P 1'
#
loop_
_entity.id
_entity.type
_entity.pdbx_description
1 polymer ?
#
loop_
_entity_poly.entity_id
_entity_poly.type
_entity_poly.pdbx_seq_one_letter_code
_entity_poly.pdbx_strand_id
1 'polypeptide(L)' 'MNCVDCDRVITGAYVVVAVGDSMSAARQDFHAHPPQAPDCLPRTERRRRFRRELDAKHLAPERP' A
#
# COMPACT_ATOMS: atom_id res chain seq x y z
N MET A 1 -10.20 7.58 5.21
CA MET A 1 -9.19 6.94 4.33
C MET A 1 -9.54 5.46 4.16
N ASN A 2 -9.36 4.88 2.97
CA ASN A 2 -9.77 3.49 2.68
C ASN A 2 -8.53 2.58 2.52
N CYS A 3 -8.58 1.33 3.04
CA CYS A 3 -7.52 0.33 2.84
C CYS A 3 -7.39 0.03 1.35
N VAL A 4 -6.19 0.20 0.79
CA VAL A 4 -5.91 -0.09 -0.62
C VAL A 4 -6.09 -1.58 -0.95
N ASP A 5 -6.03 -2.48 0.03
CA ASP A 5 -6.28 -3.90 -0.19
C ASP A 5 -7.77 -4.28 -0.06
N CYS A 6 -8.45 -3.88 1.03
CA CYS A 6 -9.81 -4.37 1.32
C CYS A 6 -10.96 -3.38 1.12
N ASP A 7 -10.68 -2.13 0.73
CA ASP A 7 -11.67 -1.03 0.57
C ASP A 7 -12.39 -0.58 1.83
N ARG A 8 -12.15 -1.23 2.96
CA ARG A 8 -12.75 -0.81 4.23
C ARG A 8 -12.14 0.51 4.68
N VAL A 9 -12.98 1.30 5.34
CA VAL A 9 -12.55 2.52 6.01
C VAL A 9 -11.57 2.14 7.11
N ILE A 10 -10.40 2.79 7.15
CA ILE A 10 -9.46 2.64 8.26
C ILE A 10 -9.88 3.63 9.35
N THR A 11 -10.21 3.09 10.53
CA THR A 11 -10.67 3.86 11.71
C THR A 11 -9.61 3.96 12.81
N GLY A 12 -8.40 3.43 12.58
CA GLY A 12 -7.34 3.36 13.58
C GLY A 12 -5.95 3.40 12.96
N ALA A 13 -5.00 2.64 13.52
CA ALA A 13 -3.64 2.55 13.00
C ALA A 13 -3.63 2.15 11.52
N TYR A 14 -2.71 2.74 10.76
CA TYR A 14 -2.52 2.49 9.34
C TYR A 14 -1.05 2.47 8.98
N VAL A 15 -0.74 1.88 7.83
CA VAL A 15 0.57 1.95 7.19
C VAL A 15 0.44 2.67 5.86
N VAL A 16 1.40 3.54 5.54
CA VAL A 16 1.51 4.12 4.20
C VAL A 16 2.26 3.12 3.34
N VAL A 17 1.62 2.71 2.25
CA VAL A 17 2.12 1.65 1.37
C VAL A 17 2.93 2.20 0.21
N ALA A 18 2.66 3.44 -0.21
CA ALA A 18 3.52 4.16 -1.11
C ALA A 18 3.45 5.64 -0.78
N VAL A 19 4.63 6.24 -0.60
CA VAL A 19 4.85 7.69 -0.63
C VAL A 19 5.44 7.98 -2.00
N GLY A 20 4.82 8.87 -2.75
CA GLY A 20 5.40 9.27 -4.02
C GLY A 20 6.59 10.19 -3.78
N ASP A 21 7.83 9.69 -3.76
CA ASP A 21 9.06 10.52 -3.78
C ASP A 21 9.31 11.17 -5.15
N SER A 22 8.25 11.68 -5.78
CA SER A 22 8.34 12.48 -6.99
C SER A 22 8.18 13.94 -6.59
N MET A 23 9.14 14.78 -6.99
CA MET A 23 9.05 16.25 -6.90
C MET A 23 7.78 16.84 -7.57
N SER A 24 7.02 16.01 -8.31
CA SER A 24 5.64 16.29 -8.67
C SER A 24 4.69 15.68 -7.63
N ALA A 25 4.04 16.55 -6.84
CA ALA A 25 3.04 16.27 -5.81
C ALA A 25 1.75 15.55 -6.28
N ALA A 26 1.83 14.73 -7.33
CA ALA A 26 0.69 14.18 -8.06
C ALA A 26 0.39 12.70 -7.74
N ARG A 27 1.22 12.02 -6.93
CA ARG A 27 0.93 10.63 -6.52
C ARG A 27 0.26 10.64 -5.16
N GLN A 28 -0.98 10.13 -5.12
CA GLN A 28 -1.74 9.95 -3.89
C GLN A 28 -1.03 8.95 -2.96
N ASP A 29 -0.95 9.30 -1.69
CA ASP A 29 -0.53 8.36 -0.65
C ASP A 29 -1.54 7.22 -0.56
N PHE A 30 -1.04 5.99 -0.63
CA PHE A 30 -1.87 4.80 -0.45
C PHE A 30 -1.74 4.31 0.97
N HIS A 31 -2.88 3.96 1.59
CA HIS A 31 -2.91 3.52 2.97
C HIS A 31 -3.48 2.11 3.09
N ALA A 32 -2.94 1.31 4.00
CA ALA A 32 -3.46 0.00 4.35
C ALA A 32 -3.61 -0.16 5.86
N HIS A 33 -4.39 -1.16 6.26
CA HIS A 33 -4.37 -1.65 7.63
C HIS A 33 -2.98 -2.23 7.94
N PRO A 34 -2.58 -2.28 9.22
CA PRO A 34 -1.32 -2.89 9.64
C PRO A 34 -1.23 -4.35 9.17
N PRO A 35 -0.01 -4.88 8.90
CA PRO A 35 0.18 -6.26 8.42
C PRO A 35 -0.44 -7.34 9.33
N GLN A 36 -0.66 -7.00 10.60
CA GLN A 36 -1.26 -7.88 11.61
C GLN A 36 -2.79 -7.91 11.55
N ALA A 37 -3.43 -7.13 10.66
CA ALA A 37 -4.88 -7.15 10.48
C ALA A 37 -5.28 -8.36 9.61
N PRO A 38 -5.81 -9.45 10.19
CA PRO A 38 -6.06 -10.70 9.46
C PRO A 38 -7.08 -10.55 8.31
N ASP A 39 -7.89 -9.50 8.37
CA ASP A 39 -8.98 -9.26 7.42
C ASP A 39 -8.67 -8.23 6.31
N CYS A 40 -7.50 -7.56 6.29
CA CYS A 40 -7.13 -6.71 5.14
C CYS A 40 -6.33 -7.52 4.11
N LEU A 41 -7.05 -8.21 3.21
CA LEU A 41 -6.48 -8.88 2.05
C LEU A 41 -6.93 -8.20 0.74
N PRO A 42 -6.06 -8.15 -0.29
CA PRO A 42 -6.42 -7.57 -1.58
C PRO A 42 -7.46 -8.43 -2.29
N ARG A 43 -8.69 -7.91 -2.34
CA ARG A 43 -9.86 -8.66 -2.83
C ARG A 43 -9.95 -8.74 -4.35
N THR A 44 -9.32 -7.82 -5.08
CA THR A 44 -9.36 -7.77 -6.55
C THR A 44 -7.99 -8.03 -7.15
N GLU A 45 -7.96 -8.58 -8.38
CA GLU A 45 -6.71 -8.85 -9.10
C GLU A 45 -5.86 -7.59 -9.29
N ARG A 46 -6.50 -6.45 -9.57
CA ARG A 46 -5.83 -5.15 -9.66
C ARG A 46 -5.04 -4.80 -8.39
N ARG A 47 -5.60 -5.06 -7.20
CA ARG A 47 -4.96 -4.77 -5.92
C ARG A 47 -3.86 -5.76 -5.59
N ARG A 48 -4.08 -7.04 -5.91
CA ARG A 48 -3.03 -8.07 -5.80
C ARG A 48 -1.83 -7.70 -6.66
N ARG A 49 -2.08 -7.25 -7.90
CA ARG A 49 -1.03 -6.76 -8.80
C ARG A 49 -0.33 -5.53 -8.24
N PHE A 50 -1.07 -4.54 -7.76
CA PHE A 50 -0.49 -3.36 -7.10
C PHE A 50 0.41 -3.74 -5.92
N ARG A 51 -0.04 -4.64 -5.05
CA ARG A 51 0.76 -5.13 -3.91
C ARG A 51 2.03 -5.85 -4.36
N ARG A 52 1.94 -6.71 -5.39
CA ARG A 52 3.13 -7.34 -6.01
C ARG A 52 4.10 -6.33 -6.60
N GLU A 53 3.59 -5.28 -7.25
CA GLU A 53 4.42 -4.22 -7.83
C GLU A 53 5.13 -3.39 -6.75
N LEU A 54 4.50 -3.20 -5.59
CA LEU A 54 5.10 -2.55 -4.43
C LEU A 54 6.17 -3.42 -3.77
N ASP A 55 5.86 -4.69 -3.52
CA ASP A 55 6.83 -5.64 -2.96
C ASP A 55 8.05 -5.76 -3.88
N ALA A 56 7.84 -5.82 -5.21
CA ALA A 56 8.93 -5.83 -6.18
C ALA A 56 9.79 -4.56 -6.18
N LYS A 57 9.20 -3.39 -5.87
CA LYS A 57 9.93 -2.11 -5.76
C LYS A 57 10.65 -1.97 -4.43
N HIS A 58 10.06 -2.45 -3.33
CA HIS A 58 10.72 -2.52 -2.02
C HIS A 58 11.79 -3.62 -1.94
N LEU A 59 11.75 -4.61 -2.83
CA LEU A 59 12.78 -5.66 -3.00
C LEU A 59 13.97 -5.23 -3.86
N ALA A 60 14.02 -4.01 -4.38
CA ALA A 60 15.29 -3.44 -4.77
C ALA A 60 15.98 -3.00 -3.47
N PRO A 61 16.91 -3.77 -2.88
CA PRO A 61 17.75 -3.21 -1.83
C PRO A 61 18.40 -1.98 -2.43
N GLU A 62 18.29 -0.84 -1.74
CA GLU A 62 19.26 0.23 -1.92
C GLU A 62 20.63 -0.41 -1.72
N ARG A 63 21.32 -0.68 -2.84
CA ARG A 63 22.69 -1.16 -2.81
C ARG A 63 23.53 0.03 -2.32
N PRO A 64 24.45 -0.20 -1.37
CA PRO A 64 25.26 0.85 -0.75
C PRO A 64 26.10 1.62 -1.76
#